data_AF-A0A7Y7DB21-F1
#
_entry.id   AF-A0A7Y7DB21-F1
#
_cell.length_a   1.000
_cell.length_b   1.000
_cell.length_c   1.000
_cell.angle_alpha   90.00
_cell.angle_beta   90.00
_cell.angle_gamma   90.00
#
_symmetry.space_group_name_H-M   'P 1'
#
loop_
_entity.id
_entity.type
_entity.pdbx_description
1 polymer ?
#
loop_
_entity_poly.entity_id
_entity_poly.type
_entity_poly.pdbx_seq_one_letter_code
_entity_poly.pdbx_strand_id
1 'polypeptide(L)'
;MAFDSTCAACHGANAAGVEGSGPPLVHKIYEPSHHGDMAFVMAAQRGVQSHHWRFGDMPPQEGLTQGDIKAIIAYVREVQRANGIH
;
A
#
# COMPACT_ATOMS: atom_id res chain seq x y z
N MET A 1 1.97 6.65 12.54
CA MET A 1 1.68 5.20 12.48
C MET A 1 2.77 4.51 11.65
N ALA A 2 2.89 3.17 11.66
CA ALA A 2 3.90 2.45 10.86
C ALA A 2 3.79 2.74 9.35
N PHE A 3 2.58 3.01 8.85
CA PHE A 3 2.37 3.45 7.47
C PHE A 3 3.07 4.79 7.17
N ASP A 4 2.96 5.77 8.06
CA ASP A 4 3.53 7.11 7.82
C ASP A 4 5.05 7.08 7.76
N SER A 5 5.69 6.26 8.59
CA SER A 5 7.14 6.15 8.67
C SER A 5 7.76 5.40 7.49
N THR A 6 7.02 4.46 6.90
CA THR A 6 7.60 3.49 5.94
C THR A 6 6.99 3.61 4.54
N CYS A 7 5.71 3.95 4.43
CA CYS A 7 4.97 3.87 3.18
C CYS A 7 4.59 5.24 2.60
N ALA A 8 4.28 6.22 3.46
CA ALA A 8 3.71 7.50 3.03
C ALA A 8 4.66 8.36 2.18
N ALA A 9 5.98 8.14 2.25
CA ALA A 9 6.94 8.85 1.39
C ALA A 9 6.66 8.62 -0.10
N CYS A 10 6.20 7.41 -0.49
CA CYS A 10 5.86 7.08 -1.87
C CYS A 10 4.34 7.02 -2.10
N HIS A 11 3.58 6.48 -1.14
CA HIS A 11 2.14 6.30 -1.26
C HIS A 11 1.31 7.47 -0.72
N GLY A 12 1.97 8.54 -0.28
CA GLY A 12 1.33 9.77 0.17
C GLY A 12 0.64 9.68 1.52
N ALA A 13 0.34 10.84 2.09
CA ALA A 13 -0.53 10.93 3.25
C ALA A 13 -1.89 10.29 2.93
N ASN A 14 -2.45 9.55 3.87
CA ASN A 14 -3.72 8.84 3.67
C ASN A 14 -3.72 7.91 2.45
N ALA A 15 -2.57 7.33 2.08
CA ALA A 15 -2.47 6.41 0.96
C ALA A 15 -2.97 7.00 -0.39
N ALA A 16 -2.97 8.33 -0.54
CA ALA A 16 -3.50 9.05 -1.69
C ALA A 16 -2.59 9.05 -2.92
N GLY A 17 -1.40 8.43 -2.81
CA GLY A 17 -0.38 8.44 -3.85
C GLY A 17 0.42 9.74 -3.88
N VAL A 18 1.54 9.71 -4.60
CA VAL A 18 2.37 10.87 -4.90
C VAL A 18 2.79 10.78 -6.36
N GLU A 19 2.46 11.80 -7.15
CA GLU A 19 2.85 11.84 -8.55
C GLU A 19 4.37 11.71 -8.71
N GLY A 20 4.79 10.87 -9.65
CA GLY A 20 6.20 10.56 -9.87
C GLY A 20 6.86 9.66 -8.83
N SER A 21 6.16 9.21 -7.77
CA SER A 21 6.76 8.39 -6.70
C SER A 21 6.00 7.09 -6.43
N GLY A 22 4.68 7.11 -6.26
CA GLY A 22 3.94 5.89 -5.95
C GLY A 22 2.43 6.01 -6.11
N PRO A 23 1.74 4.89 -6.36
CA PRO A 23 0.31 4.89 -6.66
C PRO A 23 -0.55 5.14 -5.42
N PRO A 24 -1.78 5.66 -5.60
CA PRO A 24 -2.79 5.70 -4.55
C PRO A 24 -3.22 4.29 -4.18
N LEU A 25 -3.01 3.89 -2.92
CA LEU A 25 -3.59 2.65 -2.40
C LEU A 25 -5.10 2.81 -2.12
N VAL A 26 -5.59 4.05 -2.08
CA VAL A 26 -7.02 4.41 -2.13
C VAL A 26 -7.51 4.46 -3.58
N HIS A 27 -7.42 3.33 -4.28
CA HIS A 27 -7.93 3.17 -5.64
C HIS A 27 -8.62 1.82 -5.78
N LYS A 28 -9.70 1.75 -6.57
CA LYS A 28 -10.53 0.53 -6.71
C LYS A 28 -9.72 -0.71 -7.11
N ILE A 29 -8.65 -0.53 -7.88
CA ILE A 29 -7.77 -1.63 -8.27
C ILE A 29 -7.17 -2.39 -7.07
N TYR A 30 -7.05 -1.72 -5.92
CA TYR A 30 -6.52 -2.31 -4.68
C TYR A 30 -7.64 -2.79 -3.73
N GLU A 31 -8.89 -2.87 -4.19
CA GLU A 31 -10.00 -3.41 -3.40
C GLU A 31 -9.75 -4.88 -3.02
N PRO A 32 -10.23 -5.35 -1.86
CA PRO A 32 -9.95 -6.70 -1.34
C PRO A 32 -10.23 -7.86 -2.31
N SER A 33 -11.22 -7.73 -3.20
CA SER A 33 -11.56 -8.76 -4.19
C SER A 33 -10.56 -8.86 -5.34
N HIS A 34 -9.78 -7.79 -5.61
CA HIS A 34 -8.79 -7.74 -6.69
C HIS A 34 -7.35 -7.83 -6.13
N HIS A 35 -7.02 -7.04 -5.10
CA HIS A 35 -5.78 -7.17 -4.33
C HIS A 35 -6.14 -7.45 -2.87
N GLY A 36 -6.27 -8.73 -2.52
CA GLY A 36 -6.47 -9.16 -1.14
C GLY A 36 -5.28 -8.83 -0.23
N ASP A 37 -5.47 -8.98 1.09
CA ASP A 37 -4.46 -8.57 2.08
C ASP A 37 -3.10 -9.24 1.88
N MET A 38 -3.07 -10.48 1.39
CA MET A 38 -1.80 -11.17 1.12
C MET A 38 -1.01 -10.51 -0.02
N ALA A 39 -1.65 -9.79 -0.94
CA ALA A 39 -0.93 -9.01 -1.95
C ALA A 39 -0.11 -7.88 -1.31
N PHE A 40 -0.65 -7.23 -0.28
CA PHE A 40 0.05 -6.21 0.49
C PHE A 40 1.19 -6.79 1.34
N VAL A 41 0.98 -7.97 1.95
CA VAL A 41 2.04 -8.71 2.67
C VAL A 41 3.20 -9.00 1.73
N MET A 42 2.90 -9.50 0.53
CA MET A 42 3.91 -9.85 -0.47
C MET A 42 4.61 -8.61 -1.02
N ALA A 43 3.88 -7.53 -1.28
CA ALA A 43 4.45 -6.25 -1.70
C ALA A 43 5.44 -5.70 -0.67
N ALA A 44 5.06 -5.72 0.62
CA ALA A 44 5.94 -5.27 1.69
C ALA A 44 7.18 -6.17 1.83
N GLN A 45 7.03 -7.49 1.75
CA GLN A 45 8.13 -8.44 2.00
C GLN A 45 9.06 -8.66 0.81
N ARG A 46 8.55 -8.53 -0.42
CA ARG A 46 9.25 -8.96 -1.64
C ARG A 46 9.33 -7.87 -2.71
N GLY A 47 8.70 -6.73 -2.47
CA GLY A 47 8.55 -5.71 -3.49
C GLY A 47 7.54 -6.10 -4.58
N VAL A 48 7.38 -5.21 -5.55
CA VAL A 48 6.43 -5.35 -6.66
C VAL A 48 7.06 -4.82 -7.93
N GLN A 49 6.97 -5.59 -9.01
CA GLN A 49 7.28 -5.08 -10.34
C GLN A 49 6.14 -4.19 -10.86
N SER A 50 6.49 -3.05 -11.42
CA SER A 50 5.53 -2.09 -11.95
C SER A 50 4.69 -2.71 -13.07
N HIS A 51 3.36 -2.67 -12.94
CA HIS A 51 2.45 -3.25 -13.95
C HIS A 51 1.20 -2.40 -14.23
N HIS A 52 0.54 -1.85 -13.19
CA HIS A 52 -0.66 -1.00 -13.38
C HIS A 52 -0.35 0.48 -13.57
N TRP A 53 0.77 0.93 -13.01
CA TRP A 53 1.22 2.32 -13.04
C TRP A 53 2.63 2.42 -13.59
N ARG A 54 3.11 3.64 -13.83
CA ARG A 54 4.47 3.92 -14.32
C ARG A 54 5.32 4.66 -13.29
N PHE A 55 5.28 4.20 -12.03
CA PHE A 55 6.10 4.75 -10.94
C PHE A 55 7.43 4.00 -10.73
N GLY A 56 7.60 2.86 -11.41
CA GLY A 56 8.74 1.97 -11.20
C GLY A 56 8.43 0.89 -10.18
N ASP A 57 9.43 0.05 -9.92
CA ASP A 57 9.27 -1.08 -9.01
C ASP A 57 9.24 -0.60 -7.55
N MET A 58 8.37 -1.22 -6.75
CA MET A 58 8.37 -1.04 -5.31
C MET A 58 9.42 -1.99 -4.71
N PRO A 59 10.43 -1.52 -3.98
CA PRO A 59 11.39 -2.40 -3.32
C PRO A 59 10.77 -3.09 -2.09
N PRO A 60 11.30 -4.26 -1.68
CA PRO A 60 10.99 -4.84 -0.38
C PRO A 60 11.24 -3.83 0.75
N GLN A 61 10.40 -3.85 1.79
CA GLN A 61 10.54 -3.01 2.97
C GLN A 61 11.12 -3.83 4.11
N GLU A 62 12.24 -3.36 4.65
CA GLU A 62 12.93 -3.99 5.78
C GLU A 62 12.46 -3.41 7.12
N GLY A 63 12.74 -4.11 8.22
CA GLY A 63 12.45 -3.63 9.58
C GLY A 63 10.98 -3.68 10.01
N LEU A 64 10.07 -4.18 9.17
CA LEU A 64 8.67 -4.39 9.52
C LEU A 64 8.47 -5.79 10.11
N THR A 65 7.84 -5.86 11.28
CA THR A 65 7.32 -7.13 11.83
C THR A 65 6.02 -7.54 11.11
N GLN A 66 5.59 -8.79 11.29
CA GLN A 66 4.27 -9.21 10.82
C GLN A 66 3.13 -8.39 11.45
N GLY A 67 3.31 -7.94 12.70
CA GLY A 67 2.37 -7.06 13.38
C GLY A 67 2.26 -5.69 12.69
N ASP A 68 3.39 -5.13 12.28
CA ASP A 68 3.43 -3.84 11.58
C ASP A 68 2.73 -3.93 10.21
N ILE A 69 3.02 -4.98 9.44
CA ILE A 69 2.37 -5.22 8.15
C ILE A 69 0.86 -5.35 8.32
N LYS A 70 0.40 -6.09 9.34
CA LYS A 70 -1.04 -6.22 9.63
C LYS A 70 -1.67 -4.87 9.99
N ALA A 71 -1.00 -4.05 10.79
CA ALA A 71 -1.49 -2.72 11.16
C ALA A 71 -1.53 -1.77 9.95
N ILE A 72 -0.52 -1.83 9.08
CA ILE A 72 -0.47 -1.09 7.81
C ILE A 72 -1.65 -1.47 6.91
N ILE A 73 -1.91 -2.77 6.73
CA ILE A 73 -3.04 -3.24 5.92
C ILE A 73 -4.35 -2.76 6.52
N ALA A 74 -4.54 -2.90 7.84
CA ALA A 74 -5.75 -2.43 8.51
C ALA A 74 -6.01 -0.94 8.28
N TYR A 75 -4.96 -0.11 8.37
CA TYR A 75 -5.03 1.31 8.04
C TYR A 75 -5.42 1.55 6.58
N VAL A 76 -4.76 0.91 5.61
CA VAL A 76 -5.10 1.06 4.18
C VAL A 76 -6.57 0.69 3.93
N ARG A 77 -7.06 -0.40 4.54
CA ARG A 77 -8.47 -0.81 4.41
C ARG A 77 -9.44 0.16 5.05
N GLU A 78 -9.07 0.78 6.17
CA GLU A 78 -9.87 1.83 6.80
C GLU A 78 -10.01 3.04 5.87
N VAL A 79 -8.90 3.52 5.31
CA VAL A 79 -8.93 4.65 4.38
C VAL A 79 -9.69 4.29 3.10
N GLN A 80 -9.51 3.09 2.56
CA GLN A 80 -10.29 2.61 1.41
C GLN A 80 -11.80 2.65 1.68
N ARG A 81 -12.26 2.11 2.83
CA ARG A 81 -13.68 2.14 3.21
C ARG A 81 -14.20 3.55 3.38
N ALA A 82 -13.42 4.45 3.98
CA ALA A 82 -13.78 5.87 4.10
C ALA A 82 -13.97 6.56 2.75
N ASN A 83 -13.41 5.99 1.67
CA ASN A 83 -13.53 6.46 0.29
C ASN A 83 -14.43 5.55 -0.58
N GLY A 84 -15.25 4.68 0.03
CA GLY A 84 -16.22 3.86 -0.69
C GLY A 84 -15.66 2.65 -1.44
N ILE A 85 -14.46 2.18 -1.07
CA ILE A 85 -13.80 1.00 -1.64
C ILE A 85 -13.93 -0.16 -0.64
N HIS A 86 -14.46 -1.30 -1.09
CA HIS A 86 -14.88 -2.43 -0.24
C HIS A 86 -14.31 -3.78 -0.67
#